data_AF-A0A1I0A8F6-F1
#
_entry.id   AF-A0A1I0A8F6-F1
#
_cell.length_a   1.000
_cell.length_b   1.000
_cell.length_c   1.000
_cell.angle_alpha   90.00
_cell.angle_beta   90.00
_cell.angle_gamma   90.00
#
_symmetry.space_group_name_H-M   'P 1'
#
loop_
_entity.id
_entity.type
_entity.pdbx_description
1 polymer ?
#
loop_
_entity_poly.entity_id
_entity_poly.type
_entity_poly.pdbx_seq_one_letter_code
_entity_poly.pdbx_strand_id
1 'polypeptide(L)'
;MRRGRKWWLAAGIGLIVLAAAAGIKYFFFPDYEPFTVIEQRELSSPKYGTYVYRGIADQGEYDGKFKRRGIGETQNGDIIYELKNDPGHNRLILIYNTEMPWWELYERQDIMSGQTDSKLDHTIDEENDVILRLDTARNLGRLDDFMDKKLGRLKVVHYSIEGDPIFDMLQYAAGRIKVTIDNTLDRFGTPKVRSFTCTQLERQESDTKQIYMLTGCTGIEAEQVQLVRVDYELSAQDRFSFVLKYGKKLKNEINTRDMTLVMDHGASMTEVSDFQLSPQDMQQIYRKLVLANYLETKTLTDRCSSSSGEKYALEVTINGAVRNYAWGGCDKGLDGQQMTEIAQLIIDTVRNNEAYKPIF
;
A
#
# COMPACT_ATOMS: atom_id res chain seq x y z
N MET A 1 17.87 -53.23 -91.97
CA MET A 1 18.85 -54.26 -91.54
C MET A 1 18.89 -54.30 -90.03
N ARG A 2 18.72 -55.52 -89.48
CA ARG A 2 19.26 -56.07 -88.21
C ARG A 2 19.36 -55.20 -86.94
N ARG A 3 18.71 -55.74 -85.89
CA ARG A 3 19.21 -56.06 -84.51
C ARG A 3 19.73 -54.85 -83.69
N GLY A 4 19.47 -54.69 -82.39
CA GLY A 4 18.90 -55.49 -81.30
C GLY A 4 18.95 -54.58 -80.04
N ARG A 5 18.04 -54.70 -79.06
CA ARG A 5 18.11 -55.64 -77.92
C ARG A 5 19.50 -55.53 -77.23
N LYS A 6 19.69 -55.12 -75.96
CA LYS A 6 18.99 -55.48 -74.72
C LYS A 6 19.63 -54.79 -73.47
N TRP A 7 18.76 -54.38 -72.53
CA TRP A 7 18.80 -54.57 -71.03
C TRP A 7 19.80 -53.75 -70.21
N TRP A 8 19.64 -53.43 -68.91
CA TRP A 8 18.85 -53.92 -67.74
C TRP A 8 18.50 -52.68 -66.85
N LEU A 9 17.27 -52.56 -66.32
CA LEU A 9 16.86 -52.66 -64.88
C LEU A 9 17.51 -51.64 -63.90
N ALA A 10 16.84 -51.05 -62.92
CA ALA A 10 15.66 -51.42 -62.13
C ALA A 10 14.98 -50.11 -61.64
N ALA A 11 13.65 -49.91 -61.70
CA ALA A 11 12.55 -50.53 -60.95
C ALA A 11 12.37 -49.99 -59.52
N GLY A 12 11.12 -49.59 -59.21
CA GLY A 12 10.65 -49.24 -57.87
C GLY A 12 9.83 -47.94 -57.87
N ILE A 13 8.62 -47.91 -58.44
CA ILE A 13 7.32 -48.16 -57.75
C ILE A 13 7.05 -47.06 -56.70
N GLY A 14 5.97 -46.29 -56.73
CA GLY A 14 4.78 -46.32 -57.58
C GLY A 14 3.71 -45.32 -57.08
N LEU A 15 2.77 -45.03 -57.99
CA LEU A 15 1.41 -44.50 -57.85
C LEU A 15 1.18 -43.20 -57.04
N ILE A 16 0.80 -42.09 -57.66
CA ILE A 16 -0.52 -41.77 -58.27
C ILE A 16 -1.67 -41.94 -57.27
N VAL A 17 -2.21 -40.81 -56.78
CA VAL A 17 -3.66 -40.46 -56.91
C VAL A 17 -3.81 -38.94 -56.97
N LEU A 18 -4.36 -38.47 -58.09
CA LEU A 18 -4.99 -37.16 -58.28
C LEU A 18 -6.33 -37.11 -57.54
N ALA A 19 -6.64 -36.04 -56.80
CA ALA A 19 -8.00 -35.49 -56.72
C ALA A 19 -8.09 -34.17 -55.94
N ALA A 20 -8.81 -33.23 -56.56
CA ALA A 20 -9.69 -32.24 -55.91
C ALA A 20 -9.06 -31.11 -55.06
N ALA A 21 -8.40 -30.15 -55.72
CA ALA A 21 -8.33 -28.79 -55.21
C ALA A 21 -9.61 -28.01 -55.60
N ALA A 22 -10.74 -28.40 -55.01
CA ALA A 22 -11.99 -27.63 -55.04
C ALA A 22 -12.57 -27.60 -53.62
N GLY A 23 -12.55 -26.42 -53.00
CA GLY A 23 -13.42 -26.12 -51.88
C GLY A 23 -12.98 -26.63 -50.51
N ILE A 24 -11.82 -26.19 -50.02
CA ILE A 24 -11.65 -26.01 -48.56
C ILE A 24 -11.61 -24.51 -48.34
N LYS A 25 -12.79 -23.92 -48.12
CA LYS A 25 -12.88 -22.67 -47.36
C LYS A 25 -12.14 -22.95 -46.05
N TYR A 26 -11.02 -22.29 -45.83
CA TYR A 26 -10.50 -22.13 -44.48
C TYR A 26 -11.67 -21.61 -43.64
N PHE A 27 -12.23 -22.47 -42.81
CA PHE A 27 -13.08 -22.06 -41.71
C PHE A 27 -12.17 -21.20 -40.84
N PHE A 28 -12.23 -19.89 -41.04
CA PHE A 28 -11.77 -18.93 -40.05
C PHE A 28 -12.62 -19.19 -38.81
N PHE A 29 -12.11 -20.00 -37.90
CA PHE A 29 -12.61 -19.97 -36.53
C PHE A 29 -12.28 -18.57 -36.00
N PRO A 30 -13.27 -17.77 -35.56
CA PRO A 30 -12.97 -16.49 -34.95
C PRO A 30 -12.11 -16.76 -33.71
N ASP A 31 -10.97 -16.08 -33.61
CA ASP A 31 -10.14 -16.09 -32.40
C ASP A 31 -10.96 -15.46 -31.26
N TYR A 32 -11.60 -16.31 -30.46
CA TYR A 32 -12.36 -15.86 -29.30
C TYR A 32 -11.42 -15.44 -28.18
N GLU A 33 -11.77 -14.36 -27.50
CA GLU A 33 -11.08 -13.95 -26.28
C GLU A 33 -11.35 -14.97 -25.15
N PRO A 34 -10.34 -15.44 -24.42
CA PRO A 34 -10.57 -16.33 -23.29
C PRO A 34 -11.21 -15.57 -22.12
N PHE A 35 -12.29 -16.13 -21.57
CA PHE A 35 -12.89 -15.72 -20.31
C PHE A 35 -12.65 -16.80 -19.25
N THR A 36 -12.18 -16.39 -18.07
CA THR A 36 -12.04 -17.28 -16.92
C THR A 36 -13.22 -17.10 -16.00
N VAL A 37 -13.95 -18.18 -15.73
CA VAL A 37 -14.95 -18.20 -14.66
C VAL A 37 -14.20 -18.28 -13.32
N ILE A 38 -14.23 -17.20 -12.54
CA ILE A 38 -13.61 -17.09 -11.21
C ILE A 38 -14.75 -17.24 -10.19
N GLU A 39 -14.95 -18.45 -9.66
CA GLU A 39 -16.14 -18.83 -8.88
C GLU A 39 -17.45 -18.71 -9.70
N GLN A 40 -18.55 -19.35 -9.26
CA GLN A 40 -19.81 -19.45 -10.04
C GLN A 40 -20.53 -18.10 -10.27
N ARG A 41 -19.88 -16.95 -10.05
CA ARG A 41 -20.49 -15.61 -10.14
C ARG A 41 -19.60 -14.52 -10.73
N GLU A 42 -18.37 -14.81 -11.16
CA GLU A 42 -17.51 -13.82 -11.83
C GLU A 42 -16.89 -14.35 -13.12
N LEU A 43 -16.78 -13.46 -14.11
CA LEU A 43 -16.10 -13.71 -15.39
C LEU A 43 -14.97 -12.70 -15.55
N SER A 44 -13.78 -13.17 -15.91
CA SER A 44 -12.63 -12.30 -16.14
C SER A 44 -12.03 -12.52 -17.52
N SER A 45 -11.79 -11.44 -18.25
CA SER A 45 -11.07 -11.43 -19.52
C SER A 45 -9.90 -10.45 -19.45
N PRO A 46 -8.71 -10.81 -19.97
CA PRO A 46 -7.60 -9.87 -20.11
C PRO A 46 -7.96 -8.59 -20.89
N LYS A 47 -8.82 -8.72 -21.90
CA LYS A 47 -9.25 -7.62 -22.76
C LYS A 47 -10.46 -6.84 -22.24
N TYR A 48 -11.43 -7.51 -21.64
CA TYR A 48 -12.72 -6.91 -21.27
C TYR A 48 -12.89 -6.65 -19.76
N GLY A 49 -11.95 -7.11 -18.93
CA GLY A 49 -11.98 -6.92 -17.48
C GLY A 49 -12.87 -7.93 -16.76
N THR A 50 -13.28 -7.57 -15.53
CA THR A 50 -14.08 -8.45 -14.66
C THR A 50 -15.56 -8.08 -14.69
N TYR A 51 -16.39 -9.10 -14.78
CA TYR A 51 -17.84 -9.02 -14.77
C TYR A 51 -18.42 -9.85 -13.64
N VAL A 52 -19.53 -9.37 -13.08
CA VAL A 52 -20.24 -10.00 -11.97
C VAL A 52 -21.63 -10.43 -12.41
N TYR A 53 -22.04 -11.62 -11.98
CA TYR A 53 -23.37 -12.17 -12.25
C TYR A 53 -24.48 -11.27 -11.72
N ARG A 54 -25.48 -10.98 -12.57
CA ARG A 54 -26.64 -10.15 -12.24
C ARG A 54 -27.95 -10.90 -12.14
N GLY A 55 -28.05 -12.04 -12.80
CA GLY A 55 -29.30 -12.80 -12.84
C GLY A 55 -29.43 -13.58 -14.13
N ILE A 56 -30.52 -14.34 -14.20
CA ILE A 56 -30.94 -15.02 -15.42
C ILE A 56 -31.40 -13.95 -16.42
N ALA A 57 -30.86 -13.97 -17.63
CA ALA A 57 -31.28 -13.08 -18.70
C ALA A 57 -32.60 -13.59 -19.32
N ASP A 58 -33.58 -12.70 -19.50
CA ASP A 58 -34.84 -13.05 -20.16
C ASP A 58 -34.57 -13.38 -21.63
N GLN A 59 -34.82 -14.63 -22.01
CA GLN A 59 -34.58 -15.09 -23.37
C GLN A 59 -35.32 -14.23 -24.41
N GLY A 60 -36.56 -13.81 -24.14
CA GLY A 60 -37.36 -12.98 -25.05
C GLY A 60 -36.83 -11.56 -25.22
N GLU A 61 -36.15 -11.00 -24.21
CA GLU A 61 -35.52 -9.68 -24.27
C GLU A 61 -34.28 -9.69 -25.19
N TYR A 62 -33.53 -10.80 -25.20
CA TYR A 62 -32.23 -10.91 -25.87
C TYR A 62 -32.20 -11.83 -27.11
N ASP A 63 -33.33 -12.45 -27.51
CA ASP A 63 -33.41 -13.44 -28.62
C ASP A 63 -33.25 -12.85 -30.03
N GLY A 64 -33.34 -11.53 -30.20
CA GLY A 64 -33.17 -10.91 -31.50
C GLY A 64 -31.77 -11.17 -32.08
N LYS A 65 -31.66 -12.08 -33.07
CA LYS A 65 -30.43 -12.43 -33.83
C LYS A 65 -29.59 -11.24 -34.31
N PHE A 66 -30.16 -10.04 -34.32
CA PHE A 66 -29.49 -8.81 -34.70
C PHE A 66 -28.75 -8.08 -33.57
N LYS A 67 -28.82 -8.53 -32.31
CA LYS A 67 -28.33 -7.78 -31.13
C LYS A 67 -27.11 -8.35 -30.40
N ARG A 68 -26.50 -9.45 -30.88
CA ARG A 68 -25.36 -10.10 -30.20
C ARG A 68 -24.21 -10.41 -31.15
N ARG A 69 -22.98 -10.31 -30.68
CA ARG A 69 -21.76 -10.81 -31.35
C ARG A 69 -20.99 -11.65 -30.33
N GLY A 70 -20.60 -12.87 -30.70
CA GLY A 70 -19.73 -13.68 -29.87
C GLY A 70 -18.38 -13.00 -29.76
N ILE A 71 -17.90 -12.77 -28.55
CA ILE A 71 -16.63 -12.08 -28.28
C ILE A 71 -15.61 -12.95 -27.56
N GLY A 72 -16.05 -14.04 -26.93
CA GLY A 72 -15.18 -14.87 -26.13
C GLY A 72 -15.79 -16.21 -25.77
N GLU A 73 -14.97 -17.04 -25.14
CA GLU A 73 -15.31 -18.40 -24.73
C GLU A 73 -14.74 -18.67 -23.33
N THR A 74 -15.48 -19.42 -22.51
CA THR A 74 -14.98 -19.86 -21.20
C THR A 74 -14.06 -21.06 -21.31
N GLN A 75 -13.36 -21.41 -20.23
CA GLN A 75 -12.57 -22.64 -20.17
C GLN A 75 -13.37 -23.95 -20.41
N ASN A 76 -14.71 -23.89 -20.33
CA ASN A 76 -15.60 -25.03 -20.54
C ASN A 76 -16.29 -25.02 -21.92
N GLY A 77 -15.98 -24.04 -22.76
CA GLY A 77 -16.57 -23.89 -24.09
C GLY A 77 -17.92 -23.17 -24.14
N ASP A 78 -18.27 -22.44 -23.08
CA ASP A 78 -19.46 -21.57 -23.06
C ASP A 78 -19.16 -20.25 -23.77
N ILE A 79 -20.14 -19.70 -24.49
CA ILE A 79 -19.89 -18.56 -25.37
C ILE A 79 -20.34 -17.26 -24.69
N ILE A 80 -19.47 -16.25 -24.75
CA ILE A 80 -19.70 -14.90 -24.27
C ILE A 80 -20.15 -14.01 -25.43
N TYR A 81 -21.30 -13.35 -25.25
CA TYR A 81 -21.86 -12.43 -26.21
C TYR A 81 -21.85 -11.00 -25.68
N GLU A 82 -21.39 -10.07 -26.51
CA GLU A 82 -21.63 -8.63 -26.29
C GLU A 82 -23.05 -8.25 -26.71
N LEU A 83 -23.60 -7.22 -26.08
CA LEU A 83 -24.85 -6.60 -26.50
C LEU A 83 -24.55 -5.45 -27.48
N LYS A 84 -25.12 -5.48 -28.68
CA LYS A 84 -24.84 -4.45 -29.72
C LYS A 84 -25.26 -3.03 -29.34
N ASN A 85 -26.19 -2.88 -28.39
CA ASN A 85 -26.63 -1.57 -27.88
C ASN A 85 -25.81 -1.12 -26.65
N ASP A 86 -24.69 -1.78 -26.37
CA ASP A 86 -23.80 -1.52 -25.25
C ASP A 86 -22.36 -1.35 -25.77
N PRO A 87 -22.05 -0.17 -26.37
CA PRO A 87 -20.73 0.07 -26.97
C PRO A 87 -19.58 0.08 -25.95
N GLY A 88 -19.89 0.18 -24.66
CA GLY A 88 -18.92 0.06 -23.58
C GLY A 88 -18.62 -1.38 -23.20
N HIS A 89 -19.36 -2.38 -23.71
CA HIS A 89 -19.33 -3.75 -23.20
C HIS A 89 -19.59 -3.80 -21.69
N ASN A 90 -20.50 -2.95 -21.21
CA ASN A 90 -20.83 -2.84 -19.80
C ASN A 90 -21.56 -4.08 -19.30
N ARG A 91 -22.26 -4.78 -20.19
CA ARG A 91 -22.97 -6.03 -19.94
C ARG A 91 -22.62 -7.07 -20.98
N LEU A 92 -22.54 -8.31 -20.52
CA LEU A 92 -22.29 -9.49 -21.33
C LEU A 92 -23.36 -10.54 -21.04
N ILE A 93 -23.60 -11.40 -22.02
CA ILE A 93 -24.41 -12.60 -21.83
C ILE A 93 -23.50 -13.82 -21.95
N LEU A 94 -23.50 -14.63 -20.90
CA LEU A 94 -22.94 -15.98 -20.94
C LEU A 94 -24.03 -16.95 -21.38
N ILE A 95 -23.76 -17.71 -22.44
CA ILE A 95 -24.63 -18.80 -22.89
C ILE A 95 -23.90 -20.11 -22.67
N TYR A 96 -24.47 -20.94 -21.80
CA TYR A 96 -23.90 -22.25 -21.50
C TYR A 96 -24.10 -23.20 -22.69
N ASN A 97 -23.04 -23.92 -23.03
CA ASN A 97 -23.04 -24.88 -24.13
C ASN A 97 -23.61 -26.23 -23.66
N THR A 98 -24.89 -26.26 -23.32
CA THR A 98 -25.61 -27.44 -22.80
C THR A 98 -26.83 -27.78 -23.66
N GLU A 99 -27.40 -28.98 -23.49
CA GLU A 99 -28.60 -29.42 -24.22
C GLU A 99 -29.83 -28.50 -24.00
N MET A 100 -29.87 -27.80 -22.87
CA MET A 100 -30.87 -26.76 -22.56
C MET A 100 -30.15 -25.47 -22.16
N PRO A 101 -29.81 -24.60 -23.13
CA PRO A 101 -29.02 -23.41 -22.87
C PRO A 101 -29.84 -22.36 -22.11
N TRP A 102 -29.43 -22.07 -20.88
CA TRP A 102 -29.86 -20.91 -20.11
C TRP A 102 -28.88 -19.75 -20.25
N TRP A 103 -29.37 -18.51 -20.09
CA TRP A 103 -28.61 -17.29 -20.32
C TRP A 103 -28.42 -16.54 -19.03
N GLU A 104 -27.19 -16.13 -18.76
CA GLU A 104 -26.86 -15.33 -17.58
C GLU A 104 -26.40 -13.95 -18.00
N LEU A 105 -26.93 -12.94 -17.31
CA LEU A 105 -26.53 -11.55 -17.48
C LEU A 105 -25.37 -11.25 -16.54
N TYR A 106 -24.31 -10.70 -17.10
CA TYR A 106 -23.13 -10.25 -16.40
C TYR A 106 -22.95 -8.75 -16.61
N GLU A 107 -22.54 -8.03 -15.58
CA GLU A 107 -22.28 -6.58 -15.65
C GLU A 107 -20.86 -6.28 -15.16
N ARG A 108 -20.20 -5.33 -15.81
CA ARG A 108 -18.81 -4.97 -15.56
C ARG A 108 -18.65 -4.36 -14.16
N GLN A 109 -17.67 -4.84 -13.42
CA GLN A 109 -17.52 -4.57 -11.98
C GLN A 109 -17.25 -3.09 -11.66
N ASP A 110 -16.55 -2.38 -12.55
CA ASP A 110 -16.22 -0.95 -12.46
C ASP A 110 -17.46 -0.02 -12.52
N ILE A 111 -18.53 -0.46 -13.20
CA ILE A 111 -19.80 0.29 -13.33
C ILE A 111 -20.63 0.13 -12.05
N MET A 112 -20.58 -1.04 -11.42
CA MET A 112 -21.24 -1.29 -10.14
C MET A 112 -20.66 -0.46 -8.99
N SER A 113 -19.39 -0.08 -9.08
CA SER A 113 -18.69 0.72 -8.06
C SER A 113 -18.75 2.23 -8.28
N GLY A 114 -19.43 2.73 -9.33
CA GLY A 114 -19.43 4.17 -9.64
C GLY A 114 -18.01 4.72 -9.84
N GLN A 115 -17.09 3.90 -10.33
CA GLN A 115 -15.72 4.28 -10.62
C GLN A 115 -15.44 3.92 -12.07
N THR A 116 -15.57 4.92 -12.95
CA THR A 116 -14.82 4.92 -14.21
C THR A 116 -13.38 4.57 -13.90
N ASP A 117 -12.80 3.62 -14.65
CA ASP A 117 -11.40 3.22 -14.66
C ASP A 117 -10.48 4.45 -14.72
N SER A 118 -10.27 5.06 -13.56
CA SER A 118 -9.36 6.17 -13.41
C SER A 118 -8.00 5.52 -13.31
N LYS A 119 -7.19 5.71 -14.34
CA LYS A 119 -5.73 5.62 -14.27
C LYS A 119 -5.28 5.81 -12.82
N LEU A 120 -4.63 4.79 -12.25
CA LEU A 120 -4.16 4.82 -10.86
C LEU A 120 -3.39 6.13 -10.63
N ASP A 121 -3.83 6.88 -9.63
CA ASP A 121 -3.25 8.19 -9.33
C ASP A 121 -1.93 8.02 -8.60
N HIS A 122 -0.83 8.17 -9.36
CA HIS A 122 0.53 8.14 -8.84
C HIS A 122 0.98 9.47 -8.22
N THR A 123 0.09 10.47 -8.11
CA THR A 123 0.40 11.70 -7.38
C THR A 123 0.56 11.37 -5.89
N ILE A 124 1.69 11.76 -5.31
CA ILE A 124 1.97 11.62 -3.89
C ILE A 124 1.54 12.91 -3.21
N ASP A 125 0.62 12.81 -2.26
CA ASP A 125 0.23 13.91 -1.39
C ASP A 125 1.02 13.81 -0.09
N GLU A 126 2.07 14.62 0.05
CA GLU A 126 2.99 14.59 1.20
C GLU A 126 2.31 14.91 2.55
N GLU A 127 1.15 15.56 2.54
CA GLU A 127 0.38 15.88 3.75
C GLU A 127 -0.62 14.77 4.11
N ASN A 128 -1.06 14.00 3.12
CA ASN A 128 -2.21 13.11 3.24
C ASN A 128 -1.90 11.63 2.99
N ASP A 129 -0.82 11.29 2.30
CA ASP A 129 -0.45 9.91 2.09
C ASP A 129 0.44 9.44 3.25
N VAL A 130 0.35 8.16 3.60
CA VAL A 130 1.32 7.54 4.52
C VAL A 130 2.57 7.28 3.70
N ILE A 131 3.69 7.86 4.10
CA ILE A 131 4.92 7.79 3.31
C ILE A 131 6.00 7.08 4.12
N LEU A 132 6.49 5.96 3.58
CA LEU A 132 7.53 5.13 4.16
C LEU A 132 8.79 5.21 3.30
N ARG A 133 9.84 5.77 3.86
CA ARG A 133 11.20 5.69 3.31
C ARG A 133 12.03 4.80 4.24
N LEU A 134 13.21 4.38 3.79
CA LEU A 134 14.07 3.42 4.51
C LEU A 134 14.15 3.66 6.03
N ASP A 135 14.34 4.90 6.45
CA ASP A 135 14.53 5.26 7.87
C ASP A 135 13.45 6.19 8.44
N THR A 136 12.42 6.52 7.67
CA THR A 136 11.42 7.54 8.06
C THR A 136 10.01 7.15 7.67
N ALA A 137 9.05 7.45 8.55
CA ALA A 137 7.64 7.28 8.26
C ALA A 137 6.89 8.60 8.54
N ARG A 138 6.04 9.02 7.59
CA ARG A 138 5.18 10.20 7.71
C ARG A 138 3.71 9.81 7.77
N ASN A 139 2.93 10.65 8.43
CA ASN A 139 1.47 10.58 8.47
C ASN A 139 0.93 9.21 8.97
N LEU A 140 1.68 8.50 9.82
CA LEU A 140 1.30 7.18 10.34
C LEU A 140 -0.09 7.19 11.00
N GLY A 141 -0.48 8.29 11.65
CA GLY A 141 -1.80 8.45 12.26
C GLY A 141 -2.97 8.27 11.28
N ARG A 142 -2.74 8.38 9.96
CA ARG A 142 -3.78 8.11 8.96
C ARG A 142 -4.16 6.65 8.85
N LEU A 143 -3.26 5.73 9.23
CA LEU A 143 -3.61 4.32 9.37
C LEU A 143 -4.63 4.13 10.50
N ASP A 144 -4.45 4.84 11.61
CA ASP A 144 -5.40 4.84 12.72
C ASP A 144 -6.75 5.45 12.31
N ASP A 145 -6.74 6.58 11.58
CA ASP A 145 -7.97 7.17 11.05
C ASP A 145 -8.69 6.27 10.03
N PHE A 146 -7.95 5.49 9.25
CA PHE A 146 -8.53 4.47 8.36
C PHE A 146 -9.13 3.31 9.16
N MET A 147 -8.42 2.76 10.15
CA MET A 147 -8.96 1.71 11.04
C MET A 147 -10.22 2.17 11.78
N ASP A 148 -10.24 3.41 12.24
CA ASP A 148 -11.39 4.06 12.89
C ASP A 148 -12.53 4.42 11.91
N LYS A 149 -12.37 4.12 10.62
CA LYS A 149 -13.31 4.43 9.53
C LYS A 149 -13.59 5.92 9.35
N LYS A 150 -12.70 6.79 9.82
CA LYS A 150 -12.74 8.24 9.52
C LYS A 150 -12.30 8.51 8.08
N LEU A 151 -11.51 7.60 7.50
CA LEU A 151 -11.12 7.62 6.09
C LEU A 151 -11.78 6.45 5.34
N GLY A 152 -12.42 6.73 4.21
CA GLY A 152 -12.95 5.71 3.31
C GLY A 152 -11.91 5.09 2.37
N ARG A 153 -10.81 5.82 2.15
CA ARG A 153 -9.66 5.41 1.33
C ARG A 153 -8.36 5.90 1.96
N LEU A 154 -7.28 5.15 1.76
CA LEU A 154 -5.94 5.51 2.20
C LEU A 154 -4.92 5.07 1.15
N LYS A 155 -3.94 5.93 0.87
CA LYS A 155 -2.78 5.60 0.04
C LYS A 155 -1.57 5.48 0.96
N VAL A 156 -0.89 4.34 0.90
CA VAL A 156 0.41 4.12 1.53
C VAL A 156 1.43 4.07 0.41
N VAL A 157 2.45 4.90 0.50
CA VAL A 157 3.55 4.97 -0.45
C VAL A 157 4.78 4.48 0.27
N HIS A 158 5.39 3.42 -0.24
CA HIS A 158 6.68 2.96 0.27
C HIS A 158 7.71 2.93 -0.85
N TYR A 159 8.96 3.25 -0.53
CA TYR A 159 10.02 3.32 -1.53
C TYR A 159 10.84 2.04 -1.54
N SER A 160 11.25 1.61 -2.74
CA SER A 160 12.25 0.56 -2.91
C SER A 160 13.61 1.01 -2.36
N ILE A 161 14.58 0.08 -2.29
CA ILE A 161 15.95 0.41 -1.85
C ILE A 161 16.64 1.36 -2.85
N GLU A 162 16.21 1.36 -4.11
CA GLU A 162 16.65 2.25 -5.18
C GLU A 162 15.93 3.61 -5.16
N GLY A 163 14.88 3.75 -4.35
CA GLY A 163 14.11 4.98 -4.20
C GLY A 163 12.96 5.14 -5.20
N ASP A 164 12.48 4.06 -5.81
CA ASP A 164 11.27 4.10 -6.64
C ASP A 164 10.01 3.87 -5.78
N PRO A 165 8.89 4.60 -6.04
CA PRO A 165 7.68 4.50 -5.23
C PRO A 165 6.84 3.27 -5.60
N ILE A 166 6.28 2.64 -4.58
CA ILE A 166 5.29 1.56 -4.65
C ILE A 166 4.05 2.03 -3.89
N PHE A 167 2.87 1.81 -4.46
CA PHE A 167 1.61 2.32 -3.95
C PHE A 167 0.72 1.18 -3.46
N ASP A 168 0.35 1.22 -2.19
CA ASP A 168 -0.70 0.39 -1.62
C ASP A 168 -1.94 1.26 -1.37
N MET A 169 -2.99 1.02 -2.15
CA MET A 169 -4.27 1.73 -2.04
C MET A 169 -5.29 0.87 -1.32
N LEU A 170 -5.76 1.36 -0.18
CA LEU A 170 -6.76 0.74 0.65
C LEU A 170 -8.09 1.48 0.48
N GLN A 171 -9.18 0.74 0.33
CA GLN A 171 -10.53 1.31 0.22
C GLN A 171 -11.54 0.38 0.86
N TYR A 172 -12.46 0.91 1.67
CA TYR A 172 -13.59 0.12 2.15
C TYR A 172 -14.59 -0.14 1.01
N ALA A 173 -14.88 -1.42 0.75
CA ALA A 173 -15.85 -1.86 -0.23
C ALA A 173 -16.63 -3.06 0.32
N ALA A 174 -17.96 -2.94 0.37
CA ALA A 174 -18.87 -3.99 0.82
C ALA A 174 -18.50 -4.61 2.20
N GLY A 175 -18.04 -3.79 3.15
CA GLY A 175 -17.65 -4.24 4.49
C GLY A 175 -16.28 -4.94 4.57
N ARG A 176 -15.53 -5.00 3.48
CA ARG A 176 -14.14 -5.46 3.41
C ARG A 176 -13.22 -4.29 2.99
N ILE A 177 -11.91 -4.49 3.07
CA ILE A 177 -10.90 -3.57 2.56
C ILE A 177 -10.43 -4.12 1.21
N LYS A 178 -10.71 -3.41 0.12
CA LYS A 178 -10.05 -3.64 -1.17
C LYS A 178 -8.65 -3.05 -1.09
N VAL A 179 -7.65 -3.85 -1.42
CA VAL A 179 -6.25 -3.47 -1.45
C VAL A 179 -5.78 -3.56 -2.89
N THR A 180 -5.13 -2.52 -3.40
CA THR A 180 -4.48 -2.51 -4.71
C THR A 180 -3.03 -2.11 -4.53
N ILE A 181 -2.13 -3.00 -4.93
CA ILE A 181 -0.69 -2.79 -4.88
C ILE A 181 -0.22 -2.53 -6.31
N ASP A 182 0.46 -1.40 -6.50
CA ASP A 182 1.00 -0.96 -7.77
C ASP A 182 2.49 -0.63 -7.62
N ASN A 183 3.34 -1.48 -8.21
CA ASN A 183 4.79 -1.25 -8.32
C ASN A 183 5.21 -0.91 -9.76
N THR A 184 4.32 -0.38 -10.60
CA THR A 184 4.64 -0.09 -12.01
C THR A 184 5.66 1.02 -12.20
N LEU A 185 5.91 1.84 -11.16
CA LEU A 185 6.96 2.86 -11.15
C LEU A 185 8.29 2.36 -10.56
N ASP A 186 8.33 1.14 -10.01
CA ASP A 186 9.56 0.48 -9.61
C ASP A 186 10.30 -0.02 -10.85
N ARG A 187 11.46 0.59 -11.15
CA ARG A 187 12.19 0.34 -12.39
C ARG A 187 12.95 -0.98 -12.38
N PHE A 188 13.21 -1.53 -11.18
CA PHE A 188 14.03 -2.72 -11.00
C PHE A 188 13.18 -3.93 -10.61
N GLY A 189 11.97 -3.72 -10.09
CA GLY A 189 10.95 -4.74 -9.93
C GLY A 189 10.26 -5.14 -11.23
N THR A 190 9.52 -6.24 -11.20
CA THR A 190 8.61 -6.61 -12.29
C THR A 190 7.34 -5.75 -12.16
N PRO A 191 7.02 -4.87 -13.12
CA PRO A 191 5.84 -3.99 -13.04
C PRO A 191 4.56 -4.82 -12.98
N LYS A 192 3.76 -4.62 -11.93
CA LYS A 192 2.52 -5.34 -11.72
C LYS A 192 1.55 -4.52 -10.89
N VAL A 193 0.29 -4.55 -11.31
CA VAL A 193 -0.83 -4.15 -10.45
C VAL A 193 -1.50 -5.43 -9.97
N ARG A 194 -1.72 -5.54 -8.66
CA ARG A 194 -2.47 -6.66 -8.07
C ARG A 194 -3.48 -6.12 -7.08
N SER A 195 -4.63 -6.80 -7.00
CA SER A 195 -5.67 -6.46 -6.04
C SER A 195 -6.13 -7.70 -5.29
N PHE A 196 -6.52 -7.49 -4.04
CA PHE A 196 -7.12 -8.50 -3.17
C PHE A 196 -8.02 -7.81 -2.16
N THR A 197 -8.73 -8.59 -1.34
CA THR A 197 -9.54 -8.01 -0.26
C THR A 197 -9.15 -8.59 1.08
N CYS A 198 -9.23 -7.79 2.13
CA CYS A 198 -8.99 -8.20 3.52
C CYS A 198 -10.17 -7.79 4.40
N THR A 199 -10.30 -8.41 5.56
CA THR A 199 -11.40 -8.13 6.47
C THR A 199 -11.11 -6.89 7.31
N GLN A 200 -9.87 -6.73 7.78
CA GLN A 200 -9.50 -5.65 8.68
C GLN A 200 -8.02 -5.26 8.56
N LEU A 201 -7.70 -4.07 9.08
CA LEU A 201 -6.36 -3.58 9.34
C LEU A 201 -6.20 -3.54 10.87
N GLU A 202 -5.12 -4.14 11.36
CA GLU A 202 -4.80 -4.24 12.79
C GLU A 202 -3.46 -3.58 13.08
N ARG A 203 -3.35 -2.97 14.26
CA ARG A 203 -2.08 -2.45 14.79
C ARG A 203 -1.55 -3.37 15.89
N GLN A 204 -0.32 -3.83 15.70
CA GLN A 204 0.46 -4.55 16.70
C GLN A 204 1.59 -3.66 17.16
N GLU A 205 1.73 -3.49 18.47
CA GLU A 205 2.64 -2.51 19.05
C GLU A 205 3.39 -3.14 20.22
N SER A 206 4.71 -2.98 20.22
CA SER A 206 5.60 -3.34 21.33
C SER A 206 6.44 -2.14 21.76
N ASP A 207 7.31 -2.35 22.74
CA ASP A 207 8.27 -1.34 23.18
C ASP A 207 9.32 -1.00 22.12
N THR A 208 9.47 -1.83 21.08
CA THR A 208 10.57 -1.73 20.12
C THR A 208 10.15 -1.70 18.66
N LYS A 209 8.87 -1.95 18.35
CA LYS A 209 8.32 -1.80 16.99
C LYS A 209 6.80 -1.64 16.97
N GLN A 210 6.32 -1.06 15.89
CA GLN A 210 4.90 -0.95 15.55
C GLN A 210 4.67 -1.52 14.14
N ILE A 211 3.67 -2.39 14.02
CA ILE A 211 3.34 -3.10 12.78
C ILE A 211 1.86 -2.90 12.49
N TYR A 212 1.55 -2.57 11.25
CA TYR A 212 0.19 -2.56 10.72
C TYR A 212 0.01 -3.74 9.78
N MET A 213 -0.99 -4.57 10.06
CA MET A 213 -1.25 -5.82 9.38
C MET A 213 -2.66 -5.87 8.82
N LEU A 214 -2.77 -6.20 7.54
CA LEU A 214 -4.03 -6.59 6.94
C LEU A 214 -4.29 -8.06 7.25
N THR A 215 -5.50 -8.40 7.71
CA THR A 215 -5.85 -9.78 8.11
C THR A 215 -7.16 -10.25 7.46
N GLY A 216 -7.31 -11.58 7.35
CA GLY A 216 -8.47 -12.19 6.68
C GLY A 216 -8.47 -11.94 5.18
N CYS A 217 -7.28 -11.95 4.57
CA CYS A 217 -7.11 -11.62 3.16
C CYS A 217 -7.51 -12.79 2.24
N THR A 218 -8.11 -12.46 1.10
CA THR A 218 -8.62 -13.38 0.07
C THR A 218 -8.23 -12.85 -1.31
N GLY A 219 -7.85 -13.74 -2.23
CA GLY A 219 -7.28 -13.38 -3.54
C GLY A 219 -5.74 -13.32 -3.55
N ILE A 220 -5.10 -13.76 -2.47
CA ILE A 220 -3.66 -13.95 -2.33
C ILE A 220 -3.39 -15.22 -1.52
N GLU A 221 -2.18 -15.78 -1.62
CA GLU A 221 -1.78 -16.99 -0.88
C GLU A 221 -1.65 -16.75 0.64
N ALA A 222 -1.32 -15.53 1.05
CA ALA A 222 -1.13 -15.19 2.45
C ALA A 222 -2.44 -14.73 3.11
N GLU A 223 -2.80 -15.31 4.26
CA GLU A 223 -3.98 -14.91 5.03
C GLU A 223 -3.82 -13.53 5.71
N GLN A 224 -2.57 -13.07 5.83
CA GLN A 224 -2.19 -11.80 6.46
C GLN A 224 -1.07 -11.12 5.64
N VAL A 225 -1.12 -9.79 5.56
CA VAL A 225 -0.12 -8.97 4.84
C VAL A 225 0.37 -7.87 5.76
N GLN A 226 1.68 -7.80 5.98
CA GLN A 226 2.30 -6.66 6.66
C GLN A 226 2.26 -5.46 5.72
N LEU A 227 1.51 -4.42 6.09
CA LEU A 227 1.38 -3.18 5.32
C LEU A 227 2.49 -2.20 5.69
N VAL A 228 2.65 -1.94 6.99
CA VAL A 228 3.63 -0.97 7.52
C VAL A 228 4.36 -1.59 8.69
N ARG A 229 5.66 -1.36 8.77
CA ARG A 229 6.48 -1.67 9.95
C ARG A 229 7.38 -0.48 10.26
N VAL A 230 7.40 -0.10 11.53
CA VAL A 230 8.27 0.95 12.07
C VAL A 230 9.02 0.36 13.23
N ASP A 231 10.34 0.22 13.08
CA ASP A 231 11.23 -0.26 14.13
C ASP A 231 11.79 0.93 14.92
N TYR A 232 11.79 0.80 16.24
CA TYR A 232 12.36 1.77 17.17
C TYR A 232 13.12 1.05 18.29
N GLU A 233 13.75 -0.07 17.98
CA GLU A 233 14.63 -0.79 18.90
C GLU A 233 15.88 0.05 19.21
N LEU A 234 15.99 0.55 20.44
CA LEU A 234 17.12 1.37 20.84
C LEU A 234 18.41 0.56 20.91
N SER A 235 18.34 -0.71 21.31
CA SER A 235 19.51 -1.58 21.40
C SER A 235 20.16 -1.89 20.05
N ALA A 236 19.45 -1.63 18.94
CA ALA A 236 19.97 -1.73 17.58
C ALA A 236 20.76 -0.48 17.13
N GLN A 237 20.78 0.59 17.94
CA GLN A 237 21.55 1.80 17.66
C GLN A 237 22.91 1.75 18.36
N ASP A 238 23.96 2.18 17.68
CA ASP A 238 25.31 2.27 18.26
C ASP A 238 25.36 3.31 19.39
N ARG A 239 24.66 4.44 19.19
CA ARG A 239 24.61 5.52 20.17
C ARG A 239 23.31 6.30 20.06
N PHE A 240 22.71 6.59 21.21
CA PHE A 240 21.61 7.53 21.35
C PHE A 240 21.86 8.43 22.56
N SER A 241 21.73 9.73 22.37
CA SER A 241 21.75 10.72 23.45
C SER A 241 21.00 11.96 23.02
N PHE A 242 20.55 12.75 23.99
CA PHE A 242 19.86 14.01 23.75
C PHE A 242 20.20 15.05 24.79
N VAL A 243 20.04 16.32 24.41
CA VAL A 243 20.12 17.48 25.30
C VAL A 243 18.84 18.28 25.14
N LEU A 244 18.01 18.29 26.17
CA LEU A 244 16.81 19.12 26.22
C LEU A 244 17.06 20.32 27.13
N LYS A 245 16.97 21.53 26.58
CA LYS A 245 16.91 22.78 27.36
C LYS A 245 15.51 23.36 27.32
N TYR A 246 15.02 23.85 28.45
CA TYR A 246 13.65 24.36 28.52
C TYR A 246 13.44 25.49 29.56
N GLY A 247 12.25 26.10 29.52
CA GLY A 247 11.84 27.20 30.38
C GLY A 247 12.08 28.59 29.76
N LYS A 248 11.80 29.66 30.51
CA LYS A 248 11.74 31.04 29.98
C LYS A 248 13.01 31.55 29.30
N LYS A 249 14.16 30.99 29.69
CA LYS A 249 15.48 31.35 29.19
C LYS A 249 16.33 30.11 28.87
N LEU A 250 15.69 28.95 28.66
CA LEU A 250 16.39 27.68 28.41
C LEU A 250 17.43 27.33 29.50
N LYS A 251 17.09 27.63 30.76
CA LYS A 251 17.99 27.44 31.90
C LYS A 251 17.92 26.05 32.52
N ASN A 252 16.80 25.35 32.36
CA ASN A 252 16.71 23.96 32.73
C ASN A 252 17.38 23.13 31.63
N GLU A 253 18.12 22.09 32.00
CA GLU A 253 18.84 21.22 31.08
C GLU A 253 18.75 19.76 31.53
N ILE A 254 18.36 18.87 30.62
CA ILE A 254 18.44 17.41 30.76
C ILE A 254 19.39 16.93 29.68
N ASN A 255 20.58 16.46 30.05
CA ASN A 255 21.65 16.13 29.13
C ASN A 255 22.15 14.71 29.38
N THR A 256 21.72 13.77 28.54
CA THR A 256 22.14 12.36 28.64
C THR A 256 23.51 12.10 28.02
N ARG A 257 24.06 13.06 27.26
CA ARG A 257 25.40 12.94 26.68
C ARG A 257 26.48 13.22 27.71
N ASP A 258 26.33 14.34 28.42
CA ASP A 258 27.30 14.83 29.39
C ASP A 258 26.90 14.41 30.83
N MET A 259 25.79 13.68 30.97
CA MET A 259 25.26 13.14 32.21
C MET A 259 24.97 14.23 33.24
N THR A 260 24.40 15.35 32.78
CA THR A 260 24.07 16.50 33.62
C THR A 260 22.57 16.76 33.66
N LEU A 261 22.09 17.16 34.84
CA LEU A 261 20.75 17.69 35.06
C LEU A 261 20.87 19.03 35.75
N VAL A 262 20.29 20.07 35.18
CA VAL A 262 20.30 21.44 35.70
C VAL A 262 18.88 21.96 35.84
N MET A 263 18.53 22.45 37.03
CA MET A 263 17.20 22.98 37.34
C MET A 263 17.28 24.42 37.87
N ASP A 264 16.52 25.33 37.26
CA ASP A 264 16.38 26.75 37.64
C ASP A 264 15.24 26.95 38.62
N HIS A 265 15.56 27.37 39.84
CA HIS A 265 14.61 27.79 40.87
C HIS A 265 14.51 29.32 40.95
N GLY A 266 14.95 30.03 39.89
CA GLY A 266 14.93 31.48 39.79
C GLY A 266 16.14 32.14 40.46
N ALA A 267 16.20 32.11 41.79
CA ALA A 267 17.31 32.71 42.55
C ALA A 267 18.52 31.78 42.73
N SER A 268 18.30 30.47 42.60
CA SER A 268 19.31 29.43 42.70
C SER A 268 19.17 28.40 41.57
N MET A 269 20.25 27.64 41.36
CA MET A 269 20.29 26.52 40.42
C MET A 269 20.69 25.26 41.19
N THR A 270 20.11 24.13 40.83
CA THR A 270 20.57 22.81 41.27
C THR A 270 21.21 22.08 40.09
N GLU A 271 22.36 21.46 40.30
CA GLU A 271 23.10 20.71 39.28
C GLU A 271 23.45 19.32 39.81
N VAL A 272 23.25 18.30 38.97
CA VAL A 272 23.65 16.91 39.20
C VAL A 272 24.57 16.47 38.06
N SER A 273 25.71 15.87 38.40
CA SER A 273 26.81 15.56 37.46
C SER A 273 26.97 14.06 37.13
N ASP A 274 26.01 13.24 37.52
CA ASP A 274 25.94 11.79 37.28
C ASP A 274 24.54 11.35 36.83
N PHE A 275 23.82 12.25 36.15
CA PHE A 275 22.46 12.02 35.66
C PHE A 275 22.42 10.87 34.65
N GLN A 276 21.52 9.92 34.88
CA GLN A 276 21.27 8.79 33.99
C GLN A 276 19.77 8.46 33.98
N LEU A 277 19.28 8.04 32.81
CA LEU A 277 17.95 7.46 32.66
C LEU A 277 18.05 5.94 32.58
N SER A 278 16.99 5.26 32.99
CA SER A 278 16.92 3.81 32.83
C SER A 278 16.87 3.43 31.33
N PRO A 279 17.31 2.21 30.95
CA PRO A 279 17.18 1.74 29.57
C PRO A 279 15.73 1.79 29.06
N GLN A 280 14.76 1.53 29.94
CA GLN A 280 13.34 1.56 29.62
C GLN A 280 12.86 2.99 29.31
N ASP A 281 13.27 3.97 30.12
CA ASP A 281 12.95 5.38 29.88
C ASP A 281 13.56 5.87 28.56
N MET A 282 14.83 5.51 28.31
CA MET A 282 15.52 5.83 27.06
C MET A 282 14.82 5.22 25.85
N GLN A 283 14.36 3.96 25.96
CA GLN A 283 13.60 3.27 24.91
C GLN A 283 12.27 3.98 24.62
N GLN A 284 11.54 4.42 25.64
CA GLN A 284 10.27 5.13 25.45
C GLN A 284 10.45 6.51 24.78
N ILE A 285 11.47 7.26 25.19
CA ILE A 285 11.80 8.54 24.57
C ILE A 285 12.22 8.34 23.12
N TYR A 286 13.08 7.35 22.84
CA TYR A 286 13.52 7.01 21.49
C TYR A 286 12.33 6.62 20.59
N ARG A 287 11.43 5.77 21.07
CA ARG A 287 10.18 5.43 20.37
C ARG A 287 9.38 6.67 20.00
N LYS A 288 9.14 7.60 20.94
CA LYS A 288 8.36 8.81 20.67
C LYS A 288 9.03 9.71 19.61
N LEU A 289 10.36 9.79 19.61
CA LEU A 289 11.14 10.51 18.58
C LEU A 289 11.01 9.85 17.19
N VAL A 290 11.13 8.53 17.10
CA VAL A 290 10.99 7.79 15.83
C VAL A 290 9.59 7.96 15.25
N LEU A 291 8.54 7.81 16.06
CA LEU A 291 7.15 7.99 15.63
C LEU A 291 6.83 9.44 15.25
N ALA A 292 7.61 10.39 15.76
CA ALA A 292 7.55 11.80 15.36
C ALA A 292 8.40 12.12 14.13
N ASN A 293 9.01 11.11 13.49
CA ASN A 293 9.91 11.31 12.36
C ASN A 293 11.03 12.33 12.64
N TYR A 294 11.78 12.13 13.73
CA TYR A 294 12.85 13.04 14.16
C TYR A 294 13.97 13.27 13.13
N LEU A 295 14.04 12.54 12.02
CA LEU A 295 15.07 12.76 10.99
C LEU A 295 14.71 13.91 10.04
N GLU A 296 13.42 14.24 9.98
CA GLU A 296 12.86 15.23 9.07
C GLU A 296 13.09 16.67 9.56
N THR A 297 13.14 17.61 8.61
CA THR A 297 13.04 19.04 8.93
C THR A 297 11.67 19.35 9.53
N LYS A 298 11.66 19.99 10.69
CA LYS A 298 10.45 20.39 11.41
C LYS A 298 10.10 21.84 11.13
N THR A 299 8.82 22.13 10.90
CA THR A 299 8.30 23.49 10.77
C THR A 299 7.92 24.01 12.15
N LEU A 300 8.84 24.73 12.78
CA LEU A 300 8.72 25.20 14.15
C LEU A 300 8.74 26.73 14.23
N THR A 301 8.04 27.31 15.19
CA THR A 301 8.06 28.74 15.49
C THR A 301 8.30 29.01 16.98
N ASP A 302 8.99 30.11 17.25
CA ASP A 302 9.20 30.65 18.60
C ASP A 302 8.48 32.00 18.81
N ARG A 303 7.69 32.44 17.83
CA ARG A 303 6.96 33.71 17.85
C ARG A 303 5.64 33.57 18.61
N CYS A 304 5.72 33.68 19.94
CA CYS A 304 4.56 33.67 20.81
C CYS A 304 3.95 35.07 20.99
N SER A 305 2.65 35.24 20.70
CA SER A 305 1.91 36.49 20.95
C SER A 305 1.60 36.72 22.43
N SER A 306 1.71 35.68 23.27
CA SER A 306 1.43 35.72 24.71
C SER A 306 2.68 35.40 25.54
N SER A 307 2.71 35.98 26.75
CA SER A 307 3.87 36.06 27.64
C SER A 307 4.20 34.78 28.44
N SER A 308 3.74 33.59 28.03
CA SER A 308 4.08 32.35 28.76
C SER A 308 5.59 32.14 28.80
N GLY A 309 6.29 32.57 27.74
CA GLY A 309 7.74 32.67 27.67
C GLY A 309 8.47 31.33 27.62
N GLU A 310 7.78 30.19 27.79
CA GLU A 310 8.38 28.87 27.76
C GLU A 310 8.93 28.57 26.37
N LYS A 311 10.21 28.20 26.34
CA LYS A 311 10.94 27.81 25.13
C LYS A 311 11.52 26.42 25.34
N TYR A 312 11.76 25.74 24.24
CA TYR A 312 12.42 24.45 24.20
C TYR A 312 13.55 24.49 23.16
N ALA A 313 14.63 23.79 23.46
CA ALA A 313 15.66 23.44 22.51
C ALA A 313 16.06 21.98 22.74
N LEU A 314 15.96 21.15 21.71
CA LEU A 314 16.27 19.72 21.78
C LEU A 314 17.33 19.38 20.74
N GLU A 315 18.47 18.89 21.22
CA GLU A 315 19.49 18.26 20.41
C GLU A 315 19.35 16.74 20.54
N VAL A 316 19.27 16.03 19.42
CA VAL A 316 19.22 14.57 19.36
C VAL A 316 20.42 14.06 18.59
N THR A 317 21.16 13.12 19.17
CA THR A 317 22.30 12.45 18.54
C THR A 317 22.03 10.95 18.41
N ILE A 318 22.02 10.44 17.18
CA ILE A 318 21.84 9.01 16.88
C ILE A 318 22.94 8.56 15.91
N ASN A 319 23.73 7.56 16.29
CA ASN A 319 24.84 6.99 15.49
C ASN A 319 25.77 8.06 14.89
N GLY A 320 26.01 9.14 15.64
CA GLY A 320 26.86 10.27 15.22
C GLY A 320 26.17 11.36 14.40
N ALA A 321 24.93 11.13 13.92
CA ALA A 321 24.12 12.17 13.29
C ALA A 321 23.46 13.05 14.36
N VAL A 322 23.55 14.37 14.19
CA VAL A 322 22.96 15.35 15.11
C VAL A 322 21.78 16.06 14.44
N ARG A 323 20.71 16.27 15.21
CA ARG A 323 19.55 17.09 14.85
C ARG A 323 19.25 18.09 15.95
N ASN A 324 18.95 19.33 15.56
CA ASN A 324 18.70 20.44 16.46
C ASN A 324 17.30 21.01 16.21
N TYR A 325 16.54 21.17 17.28
CA TYR A 325 15.20 21.72 17.27
C TYR A 325 15.10 22.86 18.27
N ALA A 326 14.41 23.94 17.91
CA ALA A 326 14.10 25.03 18.82
C ALA A 326 12.71 25.57 18.51
N TRP A 327 11.88 25.73 19.53
CA TRP A 327 10.51 26.22 19.38
C TRP A 327 10.00 26.88 20.66
N GLY A 328 8.92 27.65 20.54
CA GLY A 328 8.18 28.18 21.68
C GLY A 328 7.11 27.20 22.14
N GLY A 329 6.85 27.09 23.44
CA GLY A 329 5.77 26.25 23.96
C GLY A 329 4.36 26.69 23.55
N CYS A 330 4.25 27.87 22.92
CA CYS A 330 3.02 28.34 22.30
C CYS A 330 2.78 27.76 20.90
N ASP A 331 3.75 27.07 20.29
CA ASP A 331 3.63 26.57 18.93
C ASP A 331 2.49 25.55 18.83
N LYS A 332 1.45 25.91 18.08
CA LYS A 332 0.28 25.07 17.84
C LYS A 332 0.29 24.43 16.46
N GLY A 333 1.35 24.61 15.67
CA GLY A 333 1.56 23.83 14.45
C GLY A 333 1.72 22.35 14.79
N LEU A 334 1.50 21.48 13.79
CA LEU A 334 1.55 20.02 13.97
C LEU A 334 2.90 19.56 14.57
N ASP A 335 4.01 20.02 13.98
CA ASP A 335 5.35 19.73 14.48
C ASP A 335 5.59 20.35 15.87
N GLY A 336 5.14 21.58 16.11
CA GLY A 336 5.29 22.25 17.40
C GLY A 336 4.58 21.50 18.54
N GLN A 337 3.37 21.01 18.30
CA GLN A 337 2.62 20.19 19.26
C GLN A 337 3.33 18.86 19.52
N GLN A 338 3.70 18.14 18.46
CA GLN A 338 4.38 16.86 18.56
C GLN A 338 5.73 16.97 19.29
N MET A 339 6.54 17.99 18.98
CA MET A 339 7.82 18.24 19.65
C MET A 339 7.62 18.67 21.11
N THR A 340 6.57 19.44 21.42
CA THR A 340 6.22 19.79 22.80
C THR A 340 5.84 18.55 23.61
N GLU A 341 5.07 17.62 23.04
CA GLU A 341 4.75 16.35 23.70
C GLU A 341 6.01 15.53 24.01
N ILE A 342 6.98 15.49 23.08
CA ILE A 342 8.27 14.83 23.31
C ILE A 342 9.04 15.51 24.45
N ALA A 343 9.14 16.84 24.44
CA ALA A 343 9.83 17.56 25.50
C ALA A 343 9.17 17.31 26.86
N GLN A 344 7.84 17.31 26.93
CA GLN A 344 7.13 17.02 28.17
C GLN A 344 7.28 15.57 28.62
N LEU A 345 7.27 14.60 27.71
CA LEU A 345 7.60 13.22 28.03
C LEU A 345 8.98 13.12 28.70
N ILE A 346 10.00 13.74 28.12
CA ILE A 346 11.36 13.75 28.69
C ILE A 346 11.36 14.39 30.08
N ILE A 347 10.72 15.56 30.23
CA ILE A 347 10.64 16.29 31.50
C ILE A 347 9.94 15.46 32.58
N ASP A 348 8.79 14.86 32.24
CA ASP A 348 7.99 14.07 33.17
C ASP A 348 8.68 12.76 33.54
N THR A 349 9.40 12.12 32.61
CA THR A 349 10.27 10.97 32.90
C THR A 349 11.29 11.31 33.98
N VAL A 350 11.97 12.45 33.89
CA VAL A 350 12.93 12.87 34.93
C VAL A 350 12.22 13.25 36.23
N ARG A 351 11.14 14.05 36.15
CA ARG A 351 10.39 14.52 37.33
C ARG A 351 9.82 13.36 38.16
N ASN A 352 9.37 12.29 37.51
CA ASN A 352 8.77 11.14 38.17
C ASN A 352 9.81 10.09 38.62
N ASN A 353 11.09 10.27 38.28
CA ASN A 353 12.15 9.41 38.75
C ASN A 353 12.47 9.72 40.22
N GLU A 354 12.32 8.74 41.11
CA GLU A 354 12.50 8.95 42.56
C GLU A 354 13.91 9.47 42.93
N ALA A 355 14.94 9.22 42.12
CA ALA A 355 16.29 9.76 42.35
C ALA A 355 16.37 11.28 42.08
N TYR A 356 15.56 11.80 41.14
CA TYR A 356 15.64 13.18 40.67
C TYR A 356 14.43 14.03 41.06
N LYS A 357 13.35 13.40 41.51
CA LYS A 357 12.13 14.06 41.99
C LYS A 357 12.38 15.15 43.05
N PRO A 358 13.32 15.02 44.01
CA PRO A 358 13.60 16.10 44.96
C PRO A 358 14.24 17.35 44.36
N ILE A 359 14.71 17.28 43.11
CA ILE A 359 15.38 18.37 42.38
C ILE A 359 14.35 19.25 41.65
N PHE A 360 13.17 18.72 41.37
CA PHE A 360 12.05 19.43 40.75
C PHE A 360 11.19 20.11 41.80
#